data_AF-A0A4R5GD88-F1
#
_entry.id   AF-A0A4R5GD88-F1
#
_cell.length_a   1.000
_cell.length_b   1.000
_cell.length_c   1.000
_cell.angle_alpha   90.00
_cell.angle_beta   90.00
_cell.angle_gamma   90.00
#
_symmetry.space_group_name_H-M   'P 1'
#
loop_
_entity.id
_entity.type
_entity.pdbx_description
1 polymer ?
#
loop_
_entity_poly.entity_id
_entity_poly.type
_entity_poly.pdbx_seq_one_letter_code
_entity_poly.pdbx_strand_id
1 'polypeptide(L)' 'MPSRAFLERRNALWARLRSLPLGTPDFEAVLEELAALTGWSRERVLAGLGLKPEEVPRSAGKR' A
#
# COMPACT_ATOMS: atom_id res chain seq x y z
N MET A 1 -22.27 5.51 2.05
CA MET A 1 -21.24 6.02 2.99
C MET A 1 -20.41 4.82 3.45
N PRO A 2 -19.07 4.85 3.39
CA PRO A 2 -18.24 3.77 3.94
C PRO A 2 -18.48 3.62 5.44
N SER A 3 -18.37 2.40 5.96
CA SER A 3 -18.52 2.14 7.40
C SER A 3 -17.32 2.69 8.18
N ARG A 4 -17.52 2.97 9.48
CA ARG A 4 -16.45 3.40 10.38
C ARG A 4 -15.29 2.40 10.38
N ALA A 5 -15.60 1.10 10.48
CA ALA A 5 -14.60 0.04 10.49
C ALA A 5 -13.76 0.02 9.19
N PHE A 6 -14.39 0.29 8.04
CA PHE A 6 -13.67 0.42 6.77
C PHE A 6 -12.67 1.58 6.80
N LEU A 7 -13.11 2.75 7.28
CA LEU A 7 -12.26 3.93 7.38
C LEU A 7 -11.09 3.73 8.34
N GLU A 8 -11.34 3.11 9.50
CA GLU A 8 -10.31 2.77 10.49
C GLU A 8 -9.27 1.82 9.89
N ARG A 9 -9.70 0.74 9.23
CA ARG A 9 -8.79 -0.22 8.59
C ARG A 9 -7.95 0.43 7.49
N ARG A 10 -8.59 1.20 6.61
CA ARG A 10 -7.89 1.93 5.53
C ARG A 10 -6.84 2.89 6.10
N ASN A 11 -7.18 3.65 7.15
CA ASN A 11 -6.26 4.60 7.76
C ASN A 11 -5.09 3.89 8.48
N ALA A 12 -5.35 2.76 9.13
CA ALA A 12 -4.30 1.94 9.76
C ALA A 12 -3.31 1.39 8.71
N LEU A 13 -3.81 0.91 7.57
CA LEU A 13 -2.98 0.46 6.46
C LEU A 13 -2.14 1.60 5.88
N TRP A 14 -2.73 2.79 5.70
CA TRP A 14 -1.99 3.98 5.28
C TRP A 14 -0.88 4.37 6.26
N ALA A 15 -1.14 4.32 7.57
CA ALA A 15 -0.15 4.63 8.58
C ALA A 15 1.01 3.63 8.55
N ARG A 16 0.72 2.32 8.46
CA ARG A 16 1.72 1.27 8.30
C ARG A 16 2.55 1.46 7.04
N LEU A 17 1.91 1.72 5.90
CA LEU A 17 2.60 1.86 4.62
C LEU A 17 3.63 3.00 4.62
N ARG A 18 3.33 4.12 5.29
CA ARG A 18 4.27 5.25 5.45
C ARG A 18 5.39 4.98 6.46
N SER A 19 5.21 4.01 7.35
CA SER A 19 6.21 3.63 8.35
C SER A 19 7.20 2.59 7.83
N LEU A 20 6.90 1.91 6.73
CA LEU A 20 7.72 0.82 6.20
C LEU A 20 8.71 1.34 5.15
N PRO A 21 9.93 0.78 5.08
CA PRO A 21 10.87 1.10 4.02
C PRO A 21 10.32 0.67 2.66
N LEU A 22 10.44 1.54 1.66
CA LEU A 22 9.96 1.30 0.29
C LEU A 22 10.59 0.06 -0.31
N GLY A 23 9.80 -0.71 -1.06
CA GLY A 23 10.28 -1.89 -1.80
C GLY A 23 10.65 -3.09 -0.92
N THR A 24 10.36 -3.06 0.38
CA THR A 24 10.47 -4.24 1.25
C THR A 24 9.28 -5.20 1.05
N PRO A 25 9.43 -6.51 1.39
CA PRO A 25 8.31 -7.45 1.34
C PRO A 25 7.13 -7.03 2.21
N ASP A 26 7.39 -6.51 3.41
CA ASP A 26 6.35 -5.97 4.30
C ASP A 26 5.63 -4.77 3.68
N PHE A 27 6.36 -3.88 3.01
CA PHE A 27 5.75 -2.74 2.31
C PHE A 27 4.83 -3.20 1.19
N GLU A 28 5.27 -4.14 0.34
CA GLU A 28 4.44 -4.68 -0.74
C GLU A 28 3.22 -5.43 -0.19
N ALA A 29 3.35 -6.19 0.91
CA ALA A 29 2.23 -6.89 1.54
C ALA A 29 1.15 -5.91 2.04
N VAL A 30 1.56 -4.83 2.72
CA VAL A 30 0.61 -3.79 3.20
C VAL A 30 -0.01 -3.03 2.03
N LEU A 31 0.76 -2.79 0.96
CA LEU A 31 0.27 -2.17 -0.26
C LEU A 31 -0.81 -3.02 -0.92
N GLU A 32 -0.58 -4.33 -1.07
CA GLU A 32 -1.53 -5.27 -1.65
C GLU A 32 -2.80 -5.38 -0.80
N GLU A 33 -2.68 -5.39 0.54
CA GLU A 33 -3.83 -5.39 1.44
C GLU A 33 -4.66 -4.11 1.29
N LEU A 34 -4.01 -2.95 1.19
CA LEU A 34 -4.69 -1.68 0.97
C LEU A 34 -5.37 -1.62 -0.41
N ALA A 35 -4.69 -2.09 -1.46
CA ALA A 35 -5.21 -2.21 -2.81
C ALA A 35 -6.47 -3.09 -2.85
N ALA A 36 -6.42 -4.27 -2.22
CA ALA A 36 -7.55 -5.18 -2.11
C ALA A 36 -8.72 -4.58 -1.33
N LEU A 37 -8.43 -3.85 -0.23
CA LEU A 37 -9.45 -3.20 0.59
C LEU A 37 -10.19 -2.09 -0.18
N THR A 38 -9.48 -1.28 -0.97
CA THR A 38 -10.08 -0.12 -1.66
C THR A 38 -10.47 -0.41 -3.10
N GLY A 39 -10.09 -1.57 -3.65
CA GLY A 39 -10.22 -1.87 -5.07
C GLY A 39 -9.32 -0.99 -5.95
N TRP A 40 -8.18 -0.53 -5.42
CA TRP A 40 -7.25 0.33 -6.16
C TRP A 40 -6.08 -0.47 -6.73
N SER A 41 -5.60 -0.06 -7.90
CA SER A 41 -4.35 -0.61 -8.45
C SER A 41 -3.15 -0.17 -7.61
N ARG A 42 -2.08 -0.98 -7.62
CA ARG A 42 -0.80 -0.65 -6.96
C ARG A 42 -0.32 0.76 -7.30
N GLU A 43 -0.38 1.14 -8.57
CA GLU A 43 0.06 2.45 -9.05
C GLU A 43 -0.73 3.60 -8.41
N ARG A 44 -2.03 3.40 -8.18
CA ARG A 44 -2.90 4.40 -7.55
C ARG A 44 -2.61 4.53 -6.05
N VAL A 45 -2.28 3.42 -5.39
CA VAL A 45 -1.83 3.45 -3.98
C VAL A 45 -0.48 4.16 -3.86
N LEU A 46 0.47 3.87 -4.75
CA LEU A 46 1.77 4.56 -4.78
C LEU A 46 1.63 6.06 -5.06
N ALA A 47 0.76 6.44 -6.00
CA ALA A 47 0.45 7.85 -6.26
C ALA A 47 -0.11 8.55 -5.01
N GLY A 48 -0.86 7.84 -4.15
CA GLY A 48 -1.32 8.37 -2.86
C GLY A 48 -0.21 8.62 -1.83
N LEU A 49 0.98 8.07 -2.05
CA LEU A 49 2.21 8.39 -1.31
C LEU A 49 3.07 9.46 -2.01
N GLY A 50 2.67 9.93 -3.19
CA GLY A 50 3.48 10.80 -4.04
C GLY A 50 4.62 10.06 -4.75
N LEU A 51 4.55 8.73 -4.86
CA LEU A 51 5.57 7.88 -5.44
C LEU A 51 5.14 7.37 -6.82
N LYS A 52 6.11 7.22 -7.72
CA LYS A 52 5.94 6.53 -8.99
C LYS A 52 6.32 5.06 -8.88
N PRO A 53 5.73 4.16 -9.71
CA PRO A 53 6.07 2.74 -9.71
C PRO A 53 7.55 2.45 -9.95
N GLU A 54 8.25 3.33 -10.68
CA GLU A 54 9.69 3.26 -10.96
C GLU A 54 10.58 3.55 -9.74
N GLU A 55 10.08 4.31 -8.76
CA GLU A 55 10.81 4.70 -7.54
C GLU A 55 10.72 3.62 -6.45
N VAL A 56 9.73 2.73 -6.55
CA VAL A 56 9.52 1.63 -5.61
C VAL A 56 9.89 0.33 -6.28
N PRO A 57 11.12 -0.19 -6.09
CA PRO A 57 11.50 -1.47 -6.63
C PRO A 57 10.53 -2.51 -6.10
N ARG A 58 9.84 -3.22 -7.01
CA ARG A 58 9.10 -4.41 -6.60
C ARG A 58 10.13 -5.34 -6.00
N SER A 59 9.99 -5.67 -4.71
CA SER A 59 10.82 -6.69 -4.09
C SER A 59 10.76 -7.91 -5.01
N ALA A 60 11.84 -8.15 -5.75
CA ALA A 60 12.02 -9.36 -6.52
C ALA A 60 12.21 -10.43 -5.47
N GLY A 61 11.09 -11.03 -5.03
CA GLY A 61 11.13 -12.29 -4.32
C GLY A 61 11.95 -13.23 -5.18
N LYS A 62 13.19 -13.48 -4.75
CA LYS A 62 14.05 -14.53 -5.31
C LYS A 62 13.20 -15.80 -5.31
N ARG A 63 12.77 -16.23 -6.49
CA ARG A 63 12.43 -17.62 -6.74
C ARG A 63 13.72 -18.41 -6.88
#